data_AF-A0A174J5Z3-F1
#
_entry.id   AF-A0A174J5Z3-F1
#
_cell.length_a   1.000
_cell.length_b   1.000
_cell.length_c   1.000
_cell.angle_alpha   90.00
_cell.angle_beta   90.00
_cell.angle_gamma   90.00
#
_symmetry.space_group_name_H-M   'P 1'
#
loop_
_entity.id
_entity.type
_entity.pdbx_description
1 polymer ?
#
loop_
_entity_poly.entity_id
_entity_poly.type
_entity_poly.pdbx_seq_one_letter_code
_entity_poly.pdbx_strand_id
1 'polypeptide(L)'
;MKERIWTLAHHPKTGPVTALVIAAAAIVLIVCTFTGKMRNGADSVPGMAEIVALSELPKDQNLLEAIRKWWPEIPSEDKENETEAELNYVNQYLFSYRGETYRLLVSVLKEDGSLDYASVIREPTGKWLNIYQTPEAVENYGMILAGGEETKEFFETHASMADYVTYRLPEGLTDSGYRADLGDGGGGSLFLTEDEDQKARLEELGRYVDRDSVPDAWLAAGGIIRWNADYLNRRFDTGSLKETAIPWNHTSYWGELVSVEDCEVPALLEPLCHDLYTPSSLEEAEKRYGPIPEENQTSRMWYVFFARPDSDVMYAIYLNGDLYKKEDALKLARSVHFKEEAFTP
;
A
#
# COMPACT_ATOMS: atom_id res chain seq x y z
N MET A 1 5.54 -34.19 -10.18
CA MET A 1 6.12 -32.88 -9.81
C MET A 1 6.90 -32.97 -8.49
N LYS A 2 6.35 -33.59 -7.43
CA LYS A 2 7.05 -33.97 -6.17
C LYS A 2 8.43 -34.63 -6.36
N GLU A 3 8.54 -35.64 -7.22
CA GLU A 3 9.84 -36.31 -7.44
C GLU A 3 10.89 -35.40 -8.10
N ARG A 4 10.49 -34.44 -8.94
CA ARG A 4 11.42 -33.54 -9.63
C ARG A 4 11.98 -32.47 -8.71
N ILE A 5 11.18 -31.94 -7.79
CA ILE A 5 11.60 -30.89 -6.83
C ILE A 5 12.50 -31.49 -5.74
N TRP A 6 12.15 -32.67 -5.22
CA TRP A 6 12.99 -33.37 -4.23
C TRP A 6 14.36 -33.76 -4.82
N THR A 7 14.39 -34.20 -6.08
CA THR A 7 15.64 -34.51 -6.81
C THR A 7 16.49 -33.27 -7.09
N LEU A 8 15.88 -32.10 -7.28
CA LEU A 8 16.58 -30.82 -7.49
C LEU A 8 17.16 -30.23 -6.18
N ALA A 9 16.42 -30.33 -5.07
CA ALA A 9 16.88 -29.84 -3.76
C ALA A 9 18.05 -30.68 -3.19
N HIS A 10 18.10 -31.98 -3.50
CA HIS A 10 19.16 -32.89 -3.06
C HIS A 10 20.25 -33.14 -4.12
N HIS A 11 20.22 -32.39 -5.23
CA HIS A 11 21.25 -32.52 -6.26
C HIS A 11 22.57 -31.94 -5.71
N PRO A 12 23.72 -32.63 -5.84
CA PRO A 12 25.00 -32.23 -5.25
C PRO A 12 25.61 -30.94 -5.81
N LYS A 13 24.89 -30.22 -6.68
CA LYS A 13 25.27 -28.91 -7.23
C LYS A 13 24.36 -27.77 -6.74
N THR A 14 23.35 -28.06 -5.94
CA THR A 14 22.39 -27.07 -5.43
C THR A 14 22.99 -26.48 -4.16
N GLY A 15 23.45 -25.22 -4.24
CA GLY A 15 24.02 -24.51 -3.10
C GLY A 15 22.94 -24.08 -2.09
N PRO A 16 23.32 -23.75 -0.85
CA PRO A 16 22.38 -23.37 0.22
C PRO A 16 21.49 -22.17 -0.16
N VAL A 17 22.01 -21.23 -0.95
CA VAL A 17 21.25 -20.09 -1.49
C VAL A 17 20.14 -20.53 -2.45
N THR A 18 20.38 -21.57 -3.24
CA THR A 18 19.40 -22.06 -4.23
C THR A 18 18.28 -22.86 -3.56
N ALA A 19 18.54 -23.53 -2.43
CA ALA A 19 17.52 -24.18 -1.62
C ALA A 19 16.58 -23.16 -0.95
N LEU A 20 17.13 -22.03 -0.49
CA LEU A 20 16.39 -20.93 0.14
C LEU A 20 15.44 -20.22 -0.85
N VAL A 21 15.87 -20.04 -2.10
CA VAL A 21 15.04 -19.49 -3.19
C VAL A 21 13.88 -20.43 -3.55
N ILE A 22 14.07 -21.75 -3.47
CA ILE A 22 13.00 -22.72 -3.74
C ILE A 22 11.96 -22.74 -2.61
N ALA A 23 12.37 -22.57 -1.35
CA ALA A 23 11.46 -22.45 -0.20
C ALA A 23 10.68 -21.12 -0.23
N ALA A 24 11.35 -20.00 -0.56
CA ALA A 24 10.69 -18.71 -0.73
C ALA A 24 9.70 -18.71 -1.89
N ALA A 25 10.02 -19.37 -3.01
CA ALA A 25 9.10 -19.52 -4.14
C ALA A 25 7.86 -20.37 -3.81
N ALA A 26 7.95 -21.32 -2.89
CA ALA A 26 6.81 -22.10 -2.41
C ALA A 26 5.88 -21.26 -1.51
N ILE A 27 6.44 -20.38 -0.67
CA ILE A 27 5.67 -19.44 0.17
C ILE A 27 4.95 -18.40 -0.70
N VAL A 28 5.62 -17.87 -1.73
CA VAL A 28 5.03 -16.92 -2.69
C VAL A 28 3.92 -17.58 -3.53
N LEU A 29 4.06 -18.85 -3.91
CA LEU A 29 3.02 -19.57 -4.65
C LEU A 29 1.75 -19.82 -3.82
N ILE A 30 1.85 -19.99 -2.50
CA ILE A 30 0.70 -20.10 -1.59
C ILE A 30 -0.08 -18.78 -1.52
N VAL A 31 0.62 -17.64 -1.60
CA VAL A 31 0.00 -16.29 -1.63
C VAL A 31 -0.75 -16.03 -2.95
N CYS A 32 -0.35 -16.66 -4.06
CA CYS A 32 -0.92 -16.36 -5.38
C CYS A 32 -2.15 -17.20 -5.81
N THR A 33 -2.57 -18.23 -5.06
CA THR A 33 -3.63 -19.15 -5.54
C THR A 33 -4.92 -19.23 -4.71
N PHE A 34 -5.14 -18.38 -3.70
CA PHE A 34 -6.37 -18.49 -2.88
C PHE A 34 -7.28 -17.25 -2.97
N THR A 35 -8.35 -17.38 -3.76
CA THR A 35 -9.53 -16.50 -3.70
C THR A 35 -10.55 -17.10 -2.71
N GLY A 36 -10.32 -16.89 -1.41
CA GLY A 36 -11.19 -17.38 -0.33
C GLY A 36 -12.36 -16.43 -0.02
N LYS A 37 -13.58 -16.96 0.16
CA LYS A 37 -14.81 -16.22 0.45
C LYS A 37 -14.77 -15.54 1.83
N MET A 38 -15.17 -14.27 1.87
CA MET A 38 -15.44 -13.50 3.09
C MET A 38 -16.63 -14.08 3.88
N ARG A 39 -16.46 -14.22 5.20
CA ARG A 39 -17.56 -14.39 6.16
C ARG A 39 -17.49 -13.28 7.20
N ASN A 40 -18.54 -12.45 7.24
CA ASN A 40 -18.74 -11.43 8.27
C ASN A 40 -19.27 -12.10 9.55
N GLY A 41 -18.38 -12.41 10.49
CA GLY A 41 -18.70 -12.72 11.88
C GLY A 41 -18.27 -11.56 12.79
N ALA A 42 -19.23 -10.90 13.43
CA ALA A 42 -19.04 -9.59 14.08
C ALA A 42 -18.33 -9.62 15.45
N ASP A 43 -17.86 -10.76 15.96
CA ASP A 43 -17.38 -10.89 17.35
C ASP A 43 -15.89 -11.31 17.52
N SER A 44 -15.05 -11.31 16.46
CA SER A 44 -13.63 -11.70 16.61
C SER A 44 -12.67 -11.08 15.59
N VAL A 45 -12.75 -9.77 15.36
CA VAL A 45 -11.75 -9.05 14.56
C VAL A 45 -10.56 -8.70 15.46
N PRO A 46 -9.30 -9.03 15.10
CA PRO A 46 -8.13 -8.60 15.86
C PRO A 46 -8.08 -7.09 16.09
N GLY A 47 -7.79 -6.68 17.31
CA GLY A 47 -7.48 -5.29 17.65
C GLY A 47 -6.00 -5.11 17.97
N MET A 48 -5.54 -3.87 17.87
CA MET A 48 -4.17 -3.49 18.22
C MET A 48 -3.84 -3.88 19.67
N ALA A 49 -4.78 -3.71 20.61
CA ALA A 49 -4.58 -4.03 22.01
C ALA A 49 -4.33 -5.54 22.24
N GLU A 50 -5.10 -6.41 21.58
CA GLU A 50 -4.94 -7.86 21.66
C GLU A 50 -3.62 -8.32 21.03
N ILE A 51 -3.21 -7.73 19.91
CA ILE A 51 -1.95 -8.07 19.24
C ILE A 51 -0.75 -7.60 20.07
N VAL A 52 -0.81 -6.41 20.66
CA VAL A 52 0.20 -5.93 21.61
C VAL A 52 0.28 -6.87 22.81
N ALA A 53 -0.85 -7.23 23.41
CA ALA A 53 -0.87 -8.17 24.52
C ALA A 53 -0.29 -9.53 24.12
N LEU A 54 -0.59 -10.02 22.91
CA LEU A 54 -0.02 -11.25 22.36
C LEU A 54 1.51 -11.17 22.24
N SER A 55 2.03 -10.01 21.79
CA SER A 55 3.47 -9.77 21.63
C SER A 55 4.22 -9.72 22.95
N GLU A 56 3.56 -9.34 24.04
CA GLU A 56 4.13 -9.28 25.40
C GLU A 56 4.16 -10.65 26.09
N LEU A 57 3.44 -11.67 25.57
CA LEU A 57 3.43 -13.00 26.15
C LEU A 57 4.78 -13.73 25.99
N PRO A 58 5.14 -14.59 26.96
CA PRO A 58 6.26 -15.52 26.82
C PRO A 58 6.12 -16.38 25.57
N LYS A 59 7.20 -16.46 24.78
CA LYS A 59 7.23 -17.09 23.45
C LYS A 59 7.29 -18.62 23.49
N ASP A 60 7.09 -19.25 24.64
CA ASP A 60 7.48 -20.63 24.88
C ASP A 60 6.32 -21.61 25.14
N GLN A 61 5.07 -21.16 25.33
CA GLN A 61 3.90 -22.08 25.31
C GLN A 61 2.49 -21.45 25.33
N ASN A 62 2.31 -20.20 25.79
CA ASN A 62 0.96 -19.67 26.06
C ASN A 62 0.31 -18.90 24.88
N LEU A 63 1.04 -18.69 23.78
CA LEU A 63 0.55 -17.90 22.65
C LEU A 63 -0.64 -18.55 21.94
N LEU A 64 -0.59 -19.86 21.69
CA LEU A 64 -1.67 -20.54 20.97
C LEU A 64 -2.97 -20.55 21.78
N GLU A 65 -2.89 -20.66 23.10
CA GLU A 65 -4.05 -20.54 23.99
C GLU A 65 -4.64 -19.13 23.99
N ALA A 66 -3.79 -18.10 24.03
CA ALA A 66 -4.22 -16.71 23.92
C ALA A 66 -4.89 -16.41 22.57
N ILE A 67 -4.30 -16.88 21.47
CA ILE A 67 -4.88 -16.80 20.12
C ILE A 67 -6.24 -17.49 20.09
N ARG A 68 -6.35 -18.73 20.58
CA ARG A 68 -7.63 -19.47 20.64
C ARG A 68 -8.68 -18.79 21.51
N LYS A 69 -8.25 -18.09 22.56
CA LYS A 69 -9.15 -17.35 23.45
C LYS A 69 -9.70 -16.09 22.77
N TRP A 70 -8.87 -15.35 22.06
CA TRP A 70 -9.25 -14.10 21.41
C TRP A 70 -9.90 -14.31 20.03
N TRP A 71 -9.49 -15.36 19.32
CA TRP A 71 -9.95 -15.71 17.98
C TRP A 71 -10.29 -17.21 17.94
N PRO A 72 -11.43 -17.61 18.54
CA PRO A 72 -11.83 -19.01 18.70
C PRO A 72 -12.19 -19.68 17.38
N GLU A 73 -12.58 -18.89 16.37
CA GLU A 73 -12.67 -19.33 14.98
C GLU A 73 -11.26 -19.37 14.38
N ILE A 74 -10.47 -20.34 14.83
CA ILE A 74 -9.42 -20.89 13.97
C ILE A 74 -10.19 -21.67 12.90
N PRO A 75 -10.08 -21.35 11.60
CA PRO A 75 -10.53 -22.27 10.57
C PRO A 75 -9.72 -23.58 10.65
N SER A 76 -10.11 -24.44 11.57
CA SER A 76 -9.97 -25.87 11.38
C SER A 76 -11.03 -26.27 10.36
N GLU A 77 -10.57 -26.83 9.24
CA GLU A 77 -11.37 -27.66 8.33
C GLU A 77 -12.12 -26.96 7.18
N ASP A 78 -11.46 -26.12 6.36
CA ASP A 78 -11.92 -25.94 4.97
C ASP A 78 -11.42 -27.11 4.10
N LYS A 79 -11.97 -28.31 4.35
CA LYS A 79 -11.61 -29.58 3.69
C LYS A 79 -11.86 -29.60 2.17
N GLU A 80 -12.50 -28.58 1.60
CA GLU A 80 -12.90 -28.56 0.19
C GLU A 80 -11.79 -28.09 -0.78
N ASN A 81 -10.75 -27.39 -0.29
CA ASN A 81 -9.62 -26.93 -1.11
C ASN A 81 -8.24 -27.42 -0.63
N GLU A 82 -8.20 -28.32 0.35
CA GLU A 82 -6.94 -28.86 0.89
C GLU A 82 -6.25 -29.79 -0.12
N THR A 83 -5.00 -29.48 -0.47
CA THR A 83 -4.12 -30.48 -1.06
C THR A 83 -3.38 -31.22 0.06
N GLU A 84 -3.29 -32.56 -0.01
CA GLU A 84 -2.53 -33.41 0.94
C GLU A 84 -1.02 -33.06 1.05
N ALA A 85 -0.55 -32.00 0.38
CA ALA A 85 0.85 -31.61 0.32
C ALA A 85 1.24 -30.54 1.36
N GLU A 86 0.30 -29.85 1.99
CA GLU A 86 0.59 -28.77 2.94
C GLU A 86 0.77 -29.29 4.36
N LEU A 87 1.89 -28.93 5.01
CA LEU A 87 2.26 -29.37 6.37
C LEU A 87 1.53 -28.63 7.50
N ASN A 88 0.95 -27.46 7.20
CA ASN A 88 0.40 -26.55 8.21
C ASN A 88 -1.03 -26.09 7.85
N TYR A 89 -1.80 -25.68 8.85
CA TYR A 89 -2.99 -24.85 8.69
C TYR A 89 -2.60 -23.38 8.86
N VAL A 90 -2.96 -22.50 7.92
CA VAL A 90 -2.69 -21.05 8.01
C VAL A 90 -4.01 -20.30 8.05
N ASN A 91 -4.24 -19.60 9.15
CA ASN A 91 -5.42 -18.77 9.37
C ASN A 91 -5.06 -17.31 9.13
N GLN A 92 -5.96 -16.57 8.50
CA GLN A 92 -5.75 -15.16 8.17
C GLN A 92 -6.90 -14.34 8.73
N TYR A 93 -6.56 -13.29 9.48
CA TYR A 93 -7.53 -12.39 10.07
C TYR A 93 -7.23 -10.97 9.59
N LEU A 94 -8.11 -10.45 8.73
CA LEU A 94 -8.04 -9.05 8.28
C LEU A 94 -8.66 -8.15 9.34
N PHE A 95 -7.99 -7.05 9.65
CA PHE A 95 -8.48 -6.03 10.56
C PHE A 95 -8.00 -4.65 10.13
N SER A 96 -8.68 -3.61 10.61
CA SER A 96 -8.30 -2.23 10.32
C SER A 96 -7.91 -1.50 11.58
N TYR A 97 -6.83 -0.72 11.51
CA TYR A 97 -6.41 0.17 12.58
C TYR A 97 -6.03 1.52 11.98
N ARG A 98 -6.62 2.61 12.49
CA ARG A 98 -6.43 4.00 12.01
C ARG A 98 -6.55 4.17 10.49
N GLY A 99 -7.47 3.43 9.87
CA GLY A 99 -7.73 3.53 8.43
C GLY A 99 -6.79 2.70 7.56
N GLU A 100 -5.81 1.99 8.12
CA GLU A 100 -5.01 1.02 7.38
C GLU A 100 -5.53 -0.41 7.58
N THR A 101 -5.32 -1.26 6.58
CA THR A 101 -5.62 -2.69 6.65
C THR A 101 -4.38 -3.48 7.08
N TYR A 102 -4.60 -4.41 8.00
CA TYR A 102 -3.62 -5.35 8.50
C TYR A 102 -4.14 -6.76 8.40
N ARG A 103 -3.23 -7.71 8.38
CA ARG A 103 -3.54 -9.13 8.39
C ARG A 103 -2.72 -9.84 9.46
N LEU A 104 -3.40 -10.45 10.41
CA LEU A 104 -2.77 -11.41 11.32
C LEU A 104 -2.76 -12.79 10.64
N LEU A 105 -1.57 -13.36 10.50
CA LEU A 105 -1.36 -14.73 10.06
C LEU A 105 -1.03 -15.61 11.27
N VAL A 106 -1.71 -16.74 11.37
CA VAL A 106 -1.45 -17.76 12.41
C VAL A 106 -1.30 -19.12 11.73
N SER A 107 -0.11 -19.70 11.82
CA SER A 107 0.18 -21.03 11.29
C SER A 107 0.35 -22.07 12.38
N VAL A 108 -0.28 -23.23 12.19
CA VAL A 108 -0.28 -24.35 13.14
C VAL A 108 0.11 -25.62 12.38
N LEU A 109 1.02 -26.43 12.92
CA LEU A 109 1.42 -27.71 12.33
C LEU A 109 0.26 -28.70 12.31
N LYS A 110 0.07 -29.41 11.19
CA LYS A 110 -0.98 -30.45 11.10
C LYS A 110 -0.66 -31.70 11.93
N GLU A 111 0.63 -31.97 12.14
CA GLU A 111 1.11 -33.18 12.81
C GLU A 111 0.67 -33.24 14.27
N ASP A 112 0.87 -32.15 15.02
CA ASP A 112 0.65 -32.11 16.46
C ASP A 112 -0.22 -30.92 16.92
N GLY A 113 -0.64 -30.05 16.00
CA GLY A 113 -1.45 -28.88 16.32
C GLY A 113 -0.67 -27.78 17.05
N SER A 114 0.66 -27.82 17.06
CA SER A 114 1.51 -26.81 17.66
C SER A 114 1.61 -25.55 16.81
N LEU A 115 1.85 -24.40 17.46
CA LEU A 115 2.02 -23.12 16.76
C LEU A 115 3.36 -23.10 16.03
N ASP A 116 3.31 -22.88 14.72
CA ASP A 116 4.48 -22.73 13.86
C ASP A 116 4.93 -21.26 13.83
N TYR A 117 4.02 -20.36 13.46
CA TYR A 117 4.27 -18.92 13.51
C TYR A 117 3.01 -18.08 13.74
N ALA A 118 3.22 -16.85 14.24
CA ALA A 118 2.23 -15.79 14.25
C ALA A 118 2.88 -14.47 13.83
N SER A 119 2.33 -13.82 12.80
CA SER A 119 2.88 -12.57 12.26
C SER A 119 1.77 -11.61 11.86
N VAL A 120 2.02 -10.31 11.99
CA VAL A 120 1.14 -9.27 11.46
C VAL A 120 1.77 -8.68 10.21
N ILE A 121 0.99 -8.58 9.16
CA ILE A 121 1.36 -7.89 7.92
C ILE A 121 0.60 -6.57 7.90
N ARG A 122 1.32 -5.47 7.66
CA ARG A 122 0.71 -4.21 7.24
C ARG A 122 0.47 -4.31 5.73
N GLU A 123 -0.76 -4.57 5.31
CA GLU A 123 -1.10 -4.81 3.91
C GLU A 123 -0.57 -3.72 2.97
N PRO A 124 -0.72 -2.41 3.29
CA PRO A 124 -0.23 -1.34 2.42
C PRO A 124 1.26 -1.41 2.07
N THR A 125 2.11 -1.78 3.02
CA THR A 125 3.58 -1.77 2.85
C THR A 125 4.17 -3.16 2.62
N GLY A 126 3.37 -4.20 2.83
CA GLY A 126 3.85 -5.57 2.91
C GLY A 126 4.81 -5.84 4.08
N LYS A 127 5.00 -4.90 5.03
CA LYS A 127 5.93 -5.05 6.16
C LYS A 127 5.42 -6.10 7.15
N TRP A 128 6.32 -6.99 7.55
CA TRP A 128 6.05 -8.07 8.50
C TRP A 128 6.50 -7.70 9.91
N LEU A 129 5.64 -7.97 10.87
CA LEU A 129 5.94 -7.97 12.28
C LEU A 129 5.80 -9.40 12.81
N ASN A 130 6.93 -10.06 13.10
CA ASN A 130 6.91 -11.43 13.62
C ASN A 130 6.62 -11.41 15.11
N ILE A 131 5.43 -11.89 15.51
CA ILE A 131 5.05 -11.98 16.92
C ILE A 131 5.63 -13.25 17.54
N TYR A 132 5.62 -14.35 16.79
CA TYR A 132 6.17 -15.63 17.20
C TYR A 132 6.65 -16.45 16.00
N GLN A 133 7.72 -17.21 16.22
CA GLN A 133 8.29 -18.23 15.34
C GLN A 133 8.84 -19.35 16.21
N THR A 134 8.98 -20.56 15.66
CA THR A 134 9.60 -21.68 16.39
C THR A 134 11.04 -21.32 16.81
N PRO A 135 11.54 -21.81 17.97
CA PRO A 135 12.91 -21.54 18.40
C PRO A 135 13.96 -21.94 17.37
N GLU A 136 13.74 -23.06 16.67
CA GLU A 136 14.60 -23.52 15.57
C GLU A 136 14.63 -22.52 14.41
N ALA A 137 13.47 -21.97 14.01
CA ALA A 137 13.42 -20.96 12.95
C ALA A 137 14.10 -19.65 13.37
N VAL A 138 13.92 -19.23 14.63
CA VAL A 138 14.59 -18.04 15.18
C VAL A 138 16.11 -18.22 15.15
N GLU A 139 16.62 -19.37 15.58
CA GLU A 139 18.06 -19.68 15.58
C GLU A 139 18.62 -19.81 14.16
N ASN A 140 17.95 -20.56 13.29
CA ASN A 140 18.43 -20.84 11.94
C ASN A 140 18.41 -19.63 11.01
N TYR A 141 17.43 -18.75 11.15
CA TYR A 141 17.24 -17.59 10.25
C TYR A 141 17.54 -16.25 10.92
N GLY A 142 17.94 -16.24 12.20
CA GLY A 142 18.24 -15.00 12.94
C GLY A 142 17.04 -14.07 13.04
N MET A 143 15.82 -14.62 13.16
CA MET A 143 14.60 -13.81 13.17
C MET A 143 14.48 -12.99 14.46
N ILE A 144 14.05 -11.74 14.32
CA ILE A 144 13.74 -10.87 15.45
C ILE A 144 12.24 -10.94 15.71
N LEU A 145 11.86 -11.27 16.95
CA LEU A 145 10.47 -11.31 17.39
C LEU A 145 10.11 -9.99 18.07
N ALA A 146 8.93 -9.46 17.77
CA ALA A 146 8.43 -8.22 18.34
C ALA A 146 7.94 -8.42 19.79
N GLY A 147 8.29 -7.46 20.64
CA GLY A 147 7.69 -7.25 21.95
C GLY A 147 6.58 -6.19 21.91
N GLY A 148 6.07 -5.84 23.09
CA GLY A 148 4.95 -4.90 23.23
C GLY A 148 5.24 -3.49 22.70
N GLU A 149 6.45 -2.99 22.91
CA GLU A 149 6.84 -1.64 22.46
C GLU A 149 7.03 -1.61 20.95
N GLU A 150 7.75 -2.58 20.38
CA GLU A 150 7.96 -2.69 18.93
C GLU A 150 6.64 -2.91 18.19
N THR A 151 5.71 -3.67 18.79
CA THR A 151 4.38 -3.88 18.23
C THR A 151 3.55 -2.60 18.26
N LYS A 152 3.61 -1.82 19.34
CA LYS A 152 2.96 -0.50 19.40
C LYS A 152 3.54 0.43 18.33
N GLU A 153 4.86 0.54 18.25
CA GLU A 153 5.54 1.35 17.24
C GLU A 153 5.17 0.92 15.82
N PHE A 154 5.05 -0.38 15.57
CA PHE A 154 4.60 -0.91 14.29
C PHE A 154 3.17 -0.48 13.92
N PHE A 155 2.28 -0.17 14.85
CA PHE A 155 0.94 0.36 14.54
C PHE A 155 0.88 1.89 14.54
N GLU A 156 1.81 2.55 15.23
CA GLU A 156 1.81 4.00 15.41
C GLU A 156 2.65 4.74 14.37
N THR A 157 3.62 4.07 13.74
CA THR A 157 4.42 4.62 12.64
C THR A 157 3.69 4.50 11.30
N HIS A 158 4.09 5.28 10.30
CA HIS A 158 3.53 5.24 8.94
C HIS A 158 2.01 5.53 8.96
N ALA A 159 1.58 6.43 9.84
CA ALA A 159 0.17 6.83 10.01
C ALA A 159 -0.04 8.32 9.69
N SER A 160 1.02 9.00 9.24
CA SER A 160 1.00 10.39 8.84
C SER A 160 2.00 10.62 7.72
N MET A 161 1.66 11.49 6.77
CA MET A 161 2.65 11.96 5.79
C MET A 161 3.81 12.69 6.46
N ALA A 162 3.60 13.30 7.64
CA ALA A 162 4.63 13.97 8.40
C ALA A 162 5.77 13.05 8.89
N ASP A 163 5.50 11.73 8.96
CA ASP A 163 6.51 10.71 9.29
C ASP A 163 7.58 10.61 8.19
N TYR A 164 7.21 10.97 6.96
CA TYR A 164 8.08 10.87 5.79
C TYR A 164 8.50 12.22 5.22
N VAL A 165 7.59 13.19 5.22
CA VAL A 165 7.73 14.38 4.40
C VAL A 165 6.97 15.55 5.01
N THR A 166 7.52 16.75 4.84
CA THR A 166 6.87 18.01 5.21
C THR A 166 6.84 18.94 4.02
N TYR A 167 5.83 19.79 3.92
CA TYR A 167 5.66 20.75 2.83
C TYR A 167 4.86 21.97 3.32
N ARG A 168 4.86 23.04 2.53
CA ARG A 168 4.06 24.25 2.79
C ARG A 168 2.95 24.36 1.77
N LEU A 169 1.73 24.04 2.20
CA LEU A 169 0.54 24.16 1.37
C LEU A 169 0.31 25.61 0.91
N PRO A 170 -0.23 25.81 -0.31
CA PRO A 170 -0.84 27.07 -0.71
C PRO A 170 -1.87 27.56 0.31
N GLU A 171 -2.03 28.89 0.41
CA GLU A 171 -3.04 29.50 1.26
C GLU A 171 -4.45 28.99 0.88
N GLY A 172 -5.27 28.66 1.88
CA GLY A 172 -6.61 28.12 1.68
C GLY A 172 -6.68 26.60 1.51
N LEU A 173 -5.54 25.89 1.42
CA LEU A 173 -5.49 24.43 1.43
C LEU A 173 -5.15 23.86 2.80
N THR A 174 -5.73 22.70 3.09
CA THR A 174 -5.43 21.87 4.27
C THR A 174 -5.32 20.40 3.88
N ASP A 175 -4.63 19.61 4.70
CA ASP A 175 -4.57 18.17 4.53
C ASP A 175 -5.89 17.50 4.96
N SER A 176 -6.34 16.51 4.19
CA SER A 176 -7.49 15.66 4.55
C SER A 176 -7.21 14.70 5.70
N GLY A 177 -5.94 14.59 6.11
CA GLY A 177 -5.43 13.52 6.94
C GLY A 177 -4.90 12.35 6.10
N TYR A 178 -4.14 11.48 6.77
CA TYR A 178 -3.48 10.34 6.14
C TYR A 178 -4.48 9.30 5.65
N ARG A 179 -4.24 8.82 4.43
CA ARG A 179 -5.01 7.81 3.71
C ARG A 179 -4.08 6.71 3.23
N ALA A 180 -4.24 5.53 3.82
CA ALA A 180 -3.39 4.37 3.54
C ALA A 180 -3.68 3.72 2.19
N ASP A 181 -4.88 3.93 1.67
CA ASP A 181 -5.36 3.38 0.39
C ASP A 181 -4.74 4.10 -0.83
N LEU A 182 -4.11 5.26 -0.62
CA LEU A 182 -3.43 5.98 -1.68
C LEU A 182 -2.08 5.32 -2.01
N GLY A 183 -1.71 5.42 -3.29
CA GLY A 183 -0.39 5.02 -3.73
C GLY A 183 -0.13 3.51 -3.70
N ASP A 184 -1.16 2.70 -3.94
CA ASP A 184 -1.07 1.23 -3.89
C ASP A 184 -0.55 0.73 -2.53
N GLY A 185 -1.03 1.37 -1.46
CA GLY A 185 -0.61 1.07 -0.09
C GLY A 185 0.62 1.86 0.40
N GLY A 186 1.21 2.72 -0.43
CA GLY A 186 2.31 3.58 0.02
C GLY A 186 1.88 4.72 0.95
N GLY A 187 0.59 5.09 0.93
CA GLY A 187 -0.01 6.13 1.76
C GLY A 187 0.00 7.53 1.14
N GLY A 188 -0.85 8.42 1.64
CA GLY A 188 -0.97 9.78 1.12
C GLY A 188 -1.88 10.69 1.94
N SER A 189 -2.11 11.90 1.44
CA SER A 189 -3.10 12.86 1.93
C SER A 189 -3.65 13.63 0.74
N LEU A 190 -4.97 13.82 0.67
CA LEU A 190 -5.58 14.71 -0.31
C LEU A 190 -5.63 16.13 0.25
N PHE A 191 -5.62 17.13 -0.61
CA PHE A 191 -5.75 18.52 -0.18
C PHE A 191 -7.21 18.97 -0.28
N LEU A 192 -7.71 19.55 0.80
CA LEU A 192 -9.02 20.16 0.92
C LEU A 192 -8.88 21.68 0.77
N THR A 193 -9.82 22.29 0.05
CA THR A 193 -9.88 23.74 -0.11
C THR A 193 -11.03 24.31 0.72
N GLU A 194 -10.79 25.45 1.37
CA GLU A 194 -11.83 26.23 2.04
C GLU A 194 -12.44 27.33 1.15
N ASP A 195 -11.88 27.54 -0.04
CA ASP A 195 -12.41 28.50 -1.01
C ASP A 195 -13.69 27.96 -1.66
N GLU A 196 -14.79 28.71 -1.52
CA GLU A 196 -16.12 28.27 -1.97
C GLU A 196 -16.23 28.16 -3.50
N ASP A 197 -15.51 28.98 -4.26
CA ASP A 197 -15.50 28.88 -5.73
C ASP A 197 -14.75 27.62 -6.17
N GLN A 198 -13.64 27.31 -5.49
CA GLN A 198 -12.91 26.06 -5.72
C GLN A 198 -13.74 24.82 -5.33
N LYS A 199 -14.44 24.85 -4.19
CA LYS A 199 -15.36 23.79 -3.78
C LYS A 199 -16.44 23.57 -4.83
N ALA A 200 -17.08 24.65 -5.30
CA ALA A 200 -18.12 24.58 -6.33
C ALA A 200 -17.58 24.00 -7.65
N ARG A 201 -16.36 24.37 -8.05
CA ARG A 201 -15.71 23.80 -9.26
C ARG A 201 -15.49 22.30 -9.13
N LEU A 202 -14.99 21.82 -7.99
CA LEU A 202 -14.75 20.40 -7.73
C LEU A 202 -16.05 19.60 -7.61
N GLU A 203 -17.09 20.18 -6.99
CA GLU A 203 -18.42 19.57 -6.94
C GLU A 203 -18.99 19.40 -8.36
N GLU A 204 -18.88 20.44 -9.19
CA GLU A 204 -19.32 20.38 -10.58
C GLU A 204 -18.53 19.34 -11.40
N LEU A 205 -17.21 19.28 -11.21
CA LEU A 205 -16.35 18.30 -11.88
C LEU A 205 -16.76 16.86 -11.54
N GLY A 206 -17.09 16.59 -10.28
CA GLY A 206 -17.49 15.27 -9.79
C GLY A 206 -18.99 14.97 -9.85
N ARG A 207 -19.82 15.86 -10.41
CA ARG A 207 -21.28 15.85 -10.23
C ARG A 207 -21.97 14.61 -10.77
N TYR A 208 -21.50 14.13 -11.92
CA TYR A 208 -22.10 12.99 -12.63
C TYR A 208 -21.13 11.82 -12.79
N VAL A 209 -19.97 11.90 -12.12
CA VAL A 209 -18.91 10.89 -12.20
C VAL A 209 -19.31 9.67 -11.39
N ASP A 210 -19.05 8.47 -11.92
CA ASP A 210 -19.13 7.25 -11.15
C ASP A 210 -17.93 7.15 -10.19
N ARG A 211 -18.17 7.43 -8.91
CA ARG A 211 -17.13 7.46 -7.87
C ARG A 211 -16.57 6.09 -7.52
N ASP A 212 -17.23 5.00 -7.90
CA ASP A 212 -16.66 3.66 -7.73
C ASP A 212 -15.58 3.37 -8.78
N SER A 213 -15.64 4.07 -9.93
CA SER A 213 -14.73 3.88 -11.06
C SER A 213 -13.62 4.94 -11.14
N VAL A 214 -13.81 6.11 -10.52
CA VAL A 214 -12.84 7.22 -10.56
C VAL A 214 -12.24 7.48 -9.17
N PRO A 215 -10.92 7.34 -9.00
CA PRO A 215 -10.26 7.65 -7.72
C PRO A 215 -10.47 9.10 -7.26
N ASP A 216 -10.77 9.28 -5.97
CA ASP A 216 -10.96 10.61 -5.34
C ASP A 216 -9.81 11.58 -5.62
N ALA A 217 -8.58 11.06 -5.78
CA ALA A 217 -7.39 11.84 -6.09
C ALA A 217 -7.56 12.72 -7.33
N TRP A 218 -8.35 12.27 -8.33
CA TRP A 218 -8.64 13.01 -9.56
C TRP A 218 -9.74 14.07 -9.39
N LEU A 219 -10.46 14.06 -8.27
CA LEU A 219 -11.52 15.02 -7.95
C LEU A 219 -11.13 15.95 -6.80
N ALA A 220 -9.89 15.86 -6.31
CA ALA A 220 -9.37 16.67 -5.21
C ALA A 220 -8.76 18.00 -5.69
N ALA A 221 -8.54 18.93 -4.77
CA ALA A 221 -7.80 20.17 -5.04
C ALA A 221 -6.30 19.91 -5.27
N GLY A 222 -5.80 18.79 -4.77
CA GLY A 222 -4.43 18.31 -4.88
C GLY A 222 -4.20 17.14 -3.93
N GLY A 223 -2.94 16.78 -3.74
CA GLY A 223 -2.56 15.79 -2.73
C GLY A 223 -1.07 15.51 -2.73
N ILE A 224 -0.66 14.68 -1.77
CA ILE A 224 0.64 14.03 -1.74
C ILE A 224 0.44 12.52 -1.62
N ILE A 225 1.19 11.76 -2.43
CA ILE A 225 1.11 10.31 -2.48
C ILE A 225 2.52 9.74 -2.43
N ARG A 226 2.68 8.63 -1.72
CA ARG A 226 3.88 7.79 -1.65
C ARG A 226 3.58 6.46 -2.31
N TRP A 227 4.55 5.89 -3.02
CA TRP A 227 4.50 4.53 -3.56
C TRP A 227 5.72 3.74 -3.09
N ASN A 228 5.48 2.48 -2.73
CA ASN A 228 6.49 1.49 -2.35
C ASN A 228 6.63 0.42 -3.42
N ALA A 229 7.01 0.82 -4.64
CA ALA A 229 6.92 -0.11 -5.75
C ALA A 229 8.05 0.05 -6.77
N ASP A 230 8.78 -1.06 -6.95
CA ASP A 230 9.79 -1.26 -7.98
C ASP A 230 9.22 -1.20 -9.40
N TYR A 231 7.92 -1.46 -9.57
CA TYR A 231 7.24 -1.43 -10.87
C TYR A 231 7.12 -0.03 -11.47
N LEU A 232 7.28 1.03 -10.67
CA LEU A 232 7.25 2.40 -11.16
C LEU A 232 8.58 2.69 -11.87
N ASN A 233 8.55 2.59 -13.20
CA ASN A 233 9.72 2.88 -14.03
C ASN A 233 10.15 4.34 -13.82
N ARG A 234 11.44 4.54 -13.57
CA ARG A 234 12.06 5.85 -13.34
C ARG A 234 13.32 5.92 -14.15
N ARG A 235 13.45 6.95 -15.00
CA ARG A 235 14.67 7.18 -15.77
C ARG A 235 15.37 8.43 -15.29
N PHE A 236 16.64 8.27 -14.96
CA PHE A 236 17.52 9.37 -14.59
C PHE A 236 18.53 9.64 -15.71
N ASP A 237 18.83 10.91 -15.93
CA ASP A 237 19.92 11.37 -16.78
C ASP A 237 20.77 12.37 -15.98
N THR A 238 22.07 12.08 -15.85
CA THR A 238 23.04 12.87 -15.07
C THR A 238 22.54 13.28 -13.67
N GLY A 239 21.75 12.41 -13.02
CA GLY A 239 21.20 12.63 -11.68
C GLY A 239 19.85 13.36 -11.66
N SER A 240 19.37 13.88 -12.78
CA SER A 240 18.03 14.45 -12.91
C SER A 240 17.00 13.37 -13.27
N LEU A 241 15.82 13.41 -12.64
CA LEU A 241 14.68 12.60 -13.03
C LEU A 241 14.13 13.12 -14.37
N LYS A 242 13.99 12.23 -15.36
CA LYS A 242 13.57 12.56 -16.74
C LYS A 242 12.25 11.94 -17.14
N GLU A 243 11.89 10.83 -16.53
CA GLU A 243 10.68 10.10 -16.87
C GLU A 243 10.24 9.28 -15.66
N THR A 244 8.94 9.29 -15.40
CA THR A 244 8.26 8.24 -14.64
C THR A 244 7.28 7.55 -15.59
N ALA A 245 7.22 6.22 -15.60
CA ALA A 245 6.14 5.57 -16.36
C ALA A 245 4.85 5.71 -15.56
N ILE A 246 3.83 6.25 -16.19
CA ILE A 246 2.48 6.32 -15.62
C ILE A 246 1.80 4.97 -15.88
N PRO A 247 1.56 4.14 -14.85
CA PRO A 247 0.85 2.87 -15.05
C PRO A 247 -0.67 3.06 -15.06
N TRP A 248 -1.15 4.30 -14.92
CA TRP A 248 -2.58 4.60 -14.75
C TRP A 248 -3.31 4.56 -16.09
N ASN A 249 -4.25 3.64 -16.19
CA ASN A 249 -5.24 3.63 -17.26
C ASN A 249 -6.00 4.97 -17.29
N HIS A 250 -6.45 5.37 -18.48
CA HIS A 250 -7.18 6.62 -18.68
C HIS A 250 -6.40 7.91 -18.38
N THR A 251 -5.08 7.85 -18.27
CA THR A 251 -4.23 9.03 -18.05
C THR A 251 -3.36 9.33 -19.27
N SER A 252 -3.26 10.61 -19.62
CA SER A 252 -2.42 11.13 -20.70
C SER A 252 -1.69 12.41 -20.29
N TYR A 253 -0.63 12.74 -21.01
CA TYR A 253 0.05 14.02 -20.87
C TYR A 253 -0.68 15.12 -21.65
N TRP A 254 -0.90 16.27 -21.02
CA TRP A 254 -1.46 17.45 -21.70
C TRP A 254 -0.47 18.61 -21.82
N GLY A 255 0.77 18.40 -21.38
CA GLY A 255 1.86 19.37 -21.49
C GLY A 255 3.24 18.71 -21.42
N GLU A 256 4.28 19.53 -21.47
CA GLU A 256 5.67 19.06 -21.43
C GLU A 256 6.09 18.60 -20.04
N LEU A 257 6.87 17.52 -20.01
CA LEU A 257 7.55 17.05 -18.81
C LEU A 257 8.76 17.95 -18.54
N VAL A 258 8.92 18.39 -17.29
CA VAL A 258 9.96 19.35 -16.91
C VAL A 258 10.69 18.88 -15.67
N SER A 259 12.00 18.59 -15.77
CA SER A 259 12.82 18.37 -14.58
C SER A 259 12.78 19.62 -13.70
N VAL A 260 12.44 19.45 -12.43
CA VAL A 260 12.27 20.57 -11.50
C VAL A 260 13.58 20.78 -10.74
N GLU A 261 14.14 21.97 -10.89
CA GLU A 261 15.30 22.41 -10.12
C GLU A 261 14.89 22.97 -8.75
N ASP A 262 15.85 22.99 -7.82
CA ASP A 262 15.72 23.49 -6.44
C ASP A 262 14.77 22.68 -5.54
N CYS A 263 14.53 21.41 -5.87
CA CYS A 263 13.93 20.43 -4.96
C CYS A 263 15.03 19.70 -4.16
N GLU A 264 14.68 19.19 -2.98
CA GLU A 264 15.62 18.46 -2.11
C GLU A 264 16.17 17.17 -2.75
N VAL A 265 15.37 16.54 -3.59
CA VAL A 265 15.72 15.35 -4.38
C VAL A 265 15.32 15.55 -5.85
N PRO A 266 15.83 14.72 -6.78
CA PRO A 266 15.45 14.83 -8.19
C PRO A 266 13.94 14.78 -8.38
N ALA A 267 13.42 15.75 -9.11
CA ALA A 267 11.99 15.94 -9.30
C ALA A 267 11.61 16.18 -10.76
N LEU A 268 10.39 15.80 -11.12
CA LEU A 268 9.86 15.89 -12.48
C LEU A 268 8.40 16.34 -12.44
N LEU A 269 8.12 17.49 -13.06
CA LEU A 269 6.76 17.94 -13.31
C LEU A 269 6.20 17.18 -14.51
N GLU A 270 5.05 16.55 -14.31
CA GLU A 270 4.27 15.86 -15.33
C GLU A 270 2.83 16.44 -15.35
N PRO A 271 2.42 17.15 -16.41
CA PRO A 271 1.05 17.63 -16.56
C PRO A 271 0.16 16.47 -16.99
N LEU A 272 -0.65 15.95 -16.06
CA LEU A 272 -1.48 14.77 -16.28
C LEU A 272 -2.94 15.13 -16.47
N CYS A 273 -3.60 14.43 -17.37
CA CYS A 273 -5.03 14.53 -17.66
C CYS A 273 -5.63 13.13 -17.53
N HIS A 274 -6.70 12.98 -16.76
CA HIS A 274 -7.39 11.72 -16.55
C HIS A 274 -8.82 11.80 -17.09
N ASP A 275 -9.25 10.79 -17.84
CA ASP A 275 -10.64 10.69 -18.28
C ASP A 275 -11.52 10.31 -17.10
N LEU A 276 -12.52 11.13 -16.78
CA LEU A 276 -13.48 10.85 -15.70
C LEU A 276 -14.58 9.87 -16.15
N TYR A 277 -14.61 9.56 -17.43
CA TYR A 277 -15.60 8.69 -18.05
C TYR A 277 -14.94 7.77 -19.06
N THR A 278 -15.33 6.50 -19.04
CA THR A 278 -15.25 5.67 -20.24
C THR A 278 -16.26 6.15 -21.28
N PRO A 279 -16.05 5.89 -22.59
CA PRO A 279 -17.02 6.26 -23.62
C PRO A 279 -18.45 5.76 -23.34
N SER A 280 -18.60 4.54 -22.81
CA SER A 280 -19.91 4.00 -22.43
C SER A 280 -20.52 4.72 -21.22
N SER A 281 -19.72 4.98 -20.17
CA SER A 281 -20.23 5.69 -18.99
C SER A 281 -20.60 7.14 -19.29
N LEU A 282 -19.90 7.79 -20.23
CA LEU A 282 -20.25 9.13 -20.69
C LEU A 282 -21.61 9.11 -21.41
N GLU A 283 -21.80 8.19 -22.36
CA GLU A 283 -23.06 8.05 -23.09
C GLU A 283 -24.25 7.79 -22.14
N GLU A 284 -24.06 6.95 -21.12
CA GLU A 284 -25.08 6.69 -20.10
C GLU A 284 -25.37 7.91 -19.22
N ALA A 285 -24.33 8.62 -18.78
CA ALA A 285 -24.48 9.83 -17.99
C ALA A 285 -25.20 10.93 -18.79
N GLU A 286 -24.84 11.12 -20.06
CA GLU A 286 -25.46 12.13 -20.93
C GLU A 286 -26.91 11.81 -21.27
N LYS A 287 -27.25 10.52 -21.47
CA LYS A 287 -28.65 10.09 -21.62
C LYS A 287 -29.50 10.43 -20.39
N ARG A 288 -28.90 10.37 -19.20
CA ARG A 288 -29.60 10.55 -17.93
C ARG A 288 -29.68 12.02 -17.50
N TYR A 289 -28.62 12.79 -17.70
CA TYR A 289 -28.46 14.13 -17.13
C TYR A 289 -28.39 15.23 -18.20
N GLY A 290 -28.36 14.88 -19.48
CA GLY A 290 -28.10 15.80 -20.59
C GLY A 290 -26.60 15.92 -20.91
N PRO A 291 -26.23 16.66 -21.96
CA PRO A 291 -24.84 16.78 -22.40
C PRO A 291 -23.90 17.25 -21.28
N ILE A 292 -22.76 16.58 -21.14
CA ILE A 292 -21.74 16.92 -20.13
C ILE A 292 -20.65 17.76 -20.82
N PRO A 293 -20.34 18.98 -20.32
CA PRO A 293 -19.30 19.82 -20.92
C PRO A 293 -17.94 19.11 -21.00
N GLU A 294 -17.17 19.33 -22.07
CA GLU A 294 -15.86 18.66 -22.27
C GLU A 294 -14.89 18.93 -21.12
N GLU A 295 -14.94 20.14 -20.53
CA GLU A 295 -14.16 20.53 -19.35
C GLU A 295 -14.52 19.75 -18.08
N ASN A 296 -15.65 19.05 -18.06
CA ASN A 296 -16.09 18.19 -16.96
C ASN A 296 -15.91 16.70 -17.27
N GLN A 297 -15.44 16.34 -18.47
CA GLN A 297 -15.21 14.94 -18.85
C GLN A 297 -13.81 14.46 -18.47
N THR A 298 -12.88 15.40 -18.20
CA THR A 298 -11.51 15.10 -17.85
C THR A 298 -11.07 15.93 -16.64
N SER A 299 -10.13 15.40 -15.86
CA SER A 299 -9.49 16.12 -14.76
C SER A 299 -8.01 16.33 -15.06
N ARG A 300 -7.56 17.58 -14.94
CA ARG A 300 -6.16 17.97 -15.18
C ARG A 300 -5.46 18.23 -13.86
N MET A 301 -4.22 17.76 -13.79
CA MET A 301 -3.38 17.85 -12.59
C MET A 301 -1.96 18.24 -12.96
N TRP A 302 -1.35 19.06 -12.11
CA TRP A 302 0.08 19.35 -12.13
C TRP A 302 0.77 18.41 -11.14
N TYR A 303 1.22 17.24 -11.58
CA TYR A 303 1.98 16.31 -10.73
C TYR A 303 3.45 16.70 -10.71
N VAL A 304 4.07 16.73 -9.53
CA VAL A 304 5.53 16.74 -9.39
C VAL A 304 5.97 15.49 -8.66
N PHE A 305 6.64 14.60 -9.40
CA PHE A 305 7.20 13.36 -8.88
C PHE A 305 8.58 13.59 -8.28
N PHE A 306 8.89 12.85 -7.22
CA PHE A 306 10.18 12.83 -6.54
C PHE A 306 10.68 11.40 -6.43
N ALA A 307 11.89 11.17 -6.91
CA ALA A 307 12.52 9.86 -6.83
C ALA A 307 14.02 10.00 -6.67
N ARG A 308 14.63 9.02 -5.99
CA ARG A 308 16.08 8.87 -5.93
C ARG A 308 16.52 7.66 -6.76
N PRO A 309 17.72 7.70 -7.36
CA PRO A 309 18.24 6.57 -8.14
C PRO A 309 18.58 5.33 -7.30
N ASP A 310 18.66 5.47 -5.97
CA ASP A 310 19.07 4.44 -5.01
C ASP A 310 17.93 3.93 -4.11
N SER A 311 16.67 4.23 -4.45
CA SER A 311 15.48 3.85 -3.68
C SER A 311 14.38 3.40 -4.61
N ASP A 312 13.52 2.48 -4.16
CA ASP A 312 12.28 2.09 -4.86
C ASP A 312 11.04 2.87 -4.41
N VAL A 313 11.18 3.70 -3.37
CA VAL A 313 10.14 4.63 -2.95
C VAL A 313 10.09 5.82 -3.90
N MET A 314 8.88 6.21 -4.28
CA MET A 314 8.58 7.42 -5.05
C MET A 314 7.50 8.23 -4.36
N TYR A 315 7.56 9.55 -4.49
CA TYR A 315 6.50 10.45 -4.04
C TYR A 315 5.98 11.27 -5.22
N ALA A 316 4.75 11.76 -5.09
CA ALA A 316 4.28 12.85 -5.90
C ALA A 316 3.48 13.83 -5.06
N ILE A 317 3.68 15.12 -5.29
CA ILE A 317 2.80 16.18 -4.81
C ILE A 317 2.14 16.83 -6.01
N TYR A 318 0.85 17.10 -5.93
CA TYR A 318 0.10 17.59 -7.08
C TYR A 318 -0.98 18.60 -6.71
N LEU A 319 -1.36 19.41 -7.67
CA LEU A 319 -2.46 20.38 -7.59
C LEU A 319 -3.37 20.26 -8.81
N ASN A 320 -4.67 20.50 -8.59
CA ASN A 320 -5.67 20.50 -9.65
C ASN A 320 -5.43 21.67 -10.63
N GLY A 321 -5.39 21.34 -11.92
CA GLY A 321 -5.06 22.27 -13.00
C GLY A 321 -6.16 23.28 -13.32
N ASP A 322 -7.40 23.04 -12.90
CA ASP A 322 -8.50 24.02 -13.04
C ASP A 322 -8.46 25.06 -11.92
N LEU A 323 -7.83 24.73 -10.78
CA LEU A 323 -7.77 25.58 -9.60
C LEU A 323 -6.43 26.31 -9.48
N TYR A 324 -5.34 25.69 -9.94
CA TYR A 324 -3.97 26.14 -9.71
C TYR A 324 -3.17 26.18 -11.01
N LYS A 325 -2.14 27.04 -11.02
CA LYS A 325 -1.21 27.14 -12.13
C LYS A 325 0.00 26.25 -11.90
N LYS A 326 0.73 25.98 -12.99
CA LYS A 326 2.02 25.28 -12.96
C LYS A 326 2.98 25.87 -11.91
N GLU A 327 3.04 27.20 -11.80
CA GLU A 327 3.93 27.89 -10.87
C GLU A 327 3.58 27.59 -9.40
N ASP A 328 2.30 27.40 -9.08
CA ASP A 328 1.87 27.04 -7.73
C ASP A 328 2.33 25.63 -7.38
N ALA A 329 2.21 24.68 -8.31
CA ALA A 329 2.69 23.31 -8.14
C ALA A 329 4.22 23.26 -7.99
N LEU A 330 4.97 24.04 -8.77
CA LEU A 330 6.43 24.14 -8.63
C LEU A 330 6.85 24.78 -7.30
N LYS A 331 6.12 25.81 -6.84
CA LYS A 331 6.37 26.44 -5.53
C LYS A 331 6.10 25.46 -4.40
N LEU A 332 5.03 24.69 -4.48
CA LEU A 332 4.69 23.64 -3.53
C LEU A 332 5.78 22.57 -3.52
N ALA A 333 6.18 22.05 -4.68
CA ALA A 333 7.20 21.01 -4.81
C ALA A 333 8.56 21.41 -4.22
N ARG A 334 8.97 22.68 -4.38
CA ARG A 334 10.22 23.20 -3.80
C ARG A 334 10.15 23.41 -2.28
N SER A 335 8.97 23.34 -1.69
CA SER A 335 8.79 23.40 -0.24
C SER A 335 8.88 22.05 0.45
N VAL A 336 8.95 20.97 -0.34
CA VAL A 336 8.97 19.59 0.13
C VAL A 336 10.32 19.27 0.76
N HIS A 337 10.28 18.73 1.97
CA HIS A 337 11.44 18.23 2.72
C HIS A 337 11.20 16.81 3.20
N PHE A 338 12.17 15.92 2.97
CA PHE A 338 12.06 14.50 3.30
C PHE A 338 12.75 14.18 4.63
N LYS A 339 12.18 13.22 5.37
CA LYS A 339 12.80 12.65 6.58
C LYS A 339 13.84 11.61 6.18
N GLU A 340 14.72 11.27 7.12
CA GLU A 340 15.85 10.36 6.89
C GLU A 340 15.41 9.00 6.30
N GLU A 341 14.29 8.46 6.79
CA GLU A 341 13.74 7.16 6.38
C GLU A 341 12.68 7.25 5.26
N ALA A 342 12.46 8.43 4.68
CA ALA A 342 11.39 8.63 3.69
C ALA A 342 11.52 7.71 2.47
N PHE A 343 12.76 7.46 2.05
CA PHE A 343 13.06 6.62 0.88
C PHE A 343 13.40 5.17 1.26
N THR A 344 13.07 4.75 2.47
CA THR A 344 13.12 3.35 2.88
C THR A 344 11.74 2.72 2.71
N PRO A 345 11.63 1.52 2.10
CA PRO A 345 10.34 0.84 1.88
C PRO A 345 9.49 0.67 3.15
#